data_AF-A0A0D2WM43-F1
#
_entry.id   AF-A0A0D2WM43-F1
#
_cell.length_a   1.000
_cell.length_b   1.000
_cell.length_c   1.000
_cell.angle_alpha   90.00
_cell.angle_beta   90.00
_cell.angle_gamma   90.00
#
_symmetry.space_group_name_H-M   'P 1'
#
loop_
_entity.id
_entity.type
_entity.pdbx_description
1 polymer ?
#
loop_
_entity_poly.entity_id
_entity_poly.type
_entity_poly.pdbx_seq_one_letter_code
_entity_poly.pdbx_strand_id
1 'polypeptide(L)'
;MLRSVACRAISSLASRAAYAIRPAPGTVVAQAEPFPIDVVAGKTYSWCTCGHSNKQPLCDGIHKKFNEQLPEEHRRKSLKFVPAQAETLWLCGCKQTATPPYCDGSHVNIDPKFIPAGPWKPKPVEASPAAVSSSSSSSSSSNTASGSLARSSDAAATTPSSPA
;
A
#
# COMPACT_ATOMS: atom_id res chain seq x y z
N MET A 1 -16.87 45.34 55.39
CA MET A 1 -16.07 45.12 54.16
C MET A 1 -16.45 43.75 53.58
N LEU A 2 -17.25 43.69 52.52
CA LEU A 2 -17.62 42.41 51.90
C LEU A 2 -16.49 41.97 50.95
N ARG A 3 -15.85 40.84 51.24
CA ARG A 3 -14.95 40.16 50.28
C ARG A 3 -15.70 38.99 49.65
N SER A 4 -16.34 39.24 48.52
CA SER A 4 -16.98 38.20 47.71
C SER A 4 -15.94 37.21 47.20
N VAL A 5 -15.79 36.07 47.86
CA VAL A 5 -15.09 34.91 47.28
C VAL A 5 -16.04 34.31 46.26
N ALA A 6 -15.91 34.75 45.01
CA ALA A 6 -16.77 34.33 43.91
C ALA A 6 -16.74 32.79 43.74
N CYS A 7 -17.89 32.22 43.40
CA CYS A 7 -18.03 30.79 43.16
C CYS A 7 -17.02 30.32 42.10
N ARG A 8 -16.17 29.35 42.45
CA ARG A 8 -15.32 28.66 41.47
C ARG A 8 -16.21 27.79 40.59
N ALA A 9 -16.62 28.35 39.45
CA ALA A 9 -17.50 27.69 38.50
C ALA A 9 -16.94 26.33 38.06
N ILE A 10 -17.81 25.32 38.02
CA ILE A 10 -17.46 23.95 37.65
C ILE A 10 -17.35 23.89 36.13
N SER A 11 -16.16 24.16 35.59
CA SER A 11 -15.92 24.29 34.14
C SER A 11 -14.51 23.82 33.78
N SER A 12 -14.29 22.77 32.98
CA SER A 12 -15.26 21.91 32.26
C SER A 12 -14.87 20.43 32.35
N LEU A 13 -15.85 19.56 32.61
CA LEU A 13 -15.75 18.11 32.44
C LEU A 13 -16.47 17.60 31.17
N ALA A 14 -17.14 18.48 30.42
CA ALA A 14 -17.94 18.14 29.24
C ALA A 14 -17.29 18.71 27.96
N SER A 15 -16.52 17.87 27.25
CA SER A 15 -16.11 18.08 25.83
C SER A 15 -15.31 16.91 25.23
N ARG A 16 -14.67 16.05 26.03
CA ARG A 16 -13.71 15.02 25.54
C ARG A 16 -14.33 13.69 25.07
N ALA A 17 -15.66 13.59 24.98
CA ALA A 17 -16.36 12.30 24.93
C ALA A 17 -16.67 11.75 23.52
N ALA A 18 -16.82 12.60 22.50
CA ALA A 18 -17.27 12.19 21.16
C ALA A 18 -16.15 11.80 20.19
N TYR A 19 -14.89 12.06 20.54
CA TYR A 19 -13.73 11.88 19.65
C TYR A 19 -12.56 11.36 20.48
N ALA A 20 -12.39 10.03 20.50
CA ALA A 20 -11.45 9.35 21.39
C ALA A 20 -10.16 8.91 20.68
N ILE A 21 -10.23 8.57 19.39
CA ILE A 21 -9.14 7.92 18.68
C ILE A 21 -8.13 8.97 18.19
N ARG A 22 -6.99 9.05 18.86
CA ARG A 22 -5.81 9.75 18.34
C ARG A 22 -5.03 8.77 17.45
N PRO A 23 -4.54 9.17 16.26
CA PRO A 23 -3.78 8.28 15.39
C PRO A 23 -2.57 7.65 16.08
N ALA A 24 -2.35 6.35 15.86
CA ALA A 24 -1.20 5.64 16.35
C ALA A 24 0.11 6.26 15.84
N PRO A 25 1.18 6.35 16.65
CA PRO A 25 2.48 6.86 16.22
C PRO A 25 2.99 6.20 14.93
N GLY A 26 3.64 6.98 14.08
CA GLY A 26 4.08 6.54 12.74
C GLY A 26 2.93 6.37 11.73
N THR A 27 1.69 6.71 12.06
CA THR A 27 0.55 6.72 11.13
C THR A 27 -0.05 8.11 10.95
N VAL A 28 -0.54 8.38 9.74
CA VAL A 28 -1.46 9.50 9.45
C VAL A 28 -2.78 8.98 8.91
N VAL A 29 -3.85 9.74 9.14
CA VAL A 29 -5.16 9.53 8.53
C VAL A 29 -5.06 9.91 7.06
N ALA A 30 -5.26 8.97 6.13
CA ALA A 30 -5.27 9.31 4.70
C ALA A 30 -6.61 9.93 4.27
N GLN A 31 -7.71 9.47 4.88
CA GLN A 31 -9.04 10.09 4.90
C GLN A 31 -9.84 9.46 6.06
N ALA A 32 -10.93 10.10 6.50
CA ALA A 32 -11.84 9.58 7.52
C ALA A 32 -12.94 8.66 6.94
N GLU A 33 -12.65 7.95 5.85
CA GLU A 33 -13.59 7.11 5.11
C GLU A 33 -12.89 5.81 4.64
N PRO A 34 -13.61 4.72 4.39
CA PRO A 34 -13.05 3.54 3.74
C PRO A 34 -12.74 3.81 2.26
N PHE A 35 -11.83 3.01 1.69
CA PHE A 35 -11.59 2.96 0.24
C PHE A 35 -12.19 1.65 -0.31
N PRO A 36 -13.17 1.70 -1.23
CA PRO A 36 -13.55 0.53 -2.00
C PRO A 36 -12.43 0.19 -3.01
N ILE A 37 -12.08 -1.09 -3.13
CA ILE A 37 -11.24 -1.60 -4.22
C ILE A 37 -11.78 -2.93 -4.74
N ASP A 38 -11.77 -3.10 -6.06
CA ASP A 38 -12.07 -4.39 -6.66
C ASP A 38 -10.84 -5.30 -6.60
N VAL A 39 -11.03 -6.50 -6.08
CA VAL A 39 -9.97 -7.49 -5.93
C VAL A 39 -10.18 -8.74 -6.77
N VAL A 40 -9.09 -9.42 -7.09
CA VAL A 40 -9.07 -10.69 -7.81
C VAL A 40 -8.65 -11.80 -6.84
N ALA A 41 -9.41 -12.90 -6.81
CA ALA A 41 -9.12 -14.08 -6.00
C ALA A 41 -7.66 -14.55 -6.16
N GLY A 42 -6.99 -14.91 -5.06
CA GLY A 42 -5.62 -15.43 -5.06
C GLY A 42 -4.52 -14.40 -5.35
N LYS A 43 -4.84 -13.21 -5.85
CA LYS A 43 -3.86 -12.15 -6.12
C LYS A 43 -3.41 -11.50 -4.82
N THR A 44 -2.10 -11.39 -4.60
CA THR A 44 -1.56 -10.70 -3.41
C THR A 44 -1.72 -9.18 -3.53
N TYR A 45 -2.29 -8.57 -2.49
CA TYR A 45 -2.37 -7.12 -2.31
C TYR A 45 -1.51 -6.71 -1.10
N SER A 46 -1.14 -5.43 -1.03
CA SER A 46 -0.41 -4.86 0.10
C SER A 46 -1.08 -3.56 0.56
N TRP A 47 -1.71 -3.58 1.73
CA TRP A 47 -2.40 -2.42 2.31
C TRP A 47 -1.41 -1.43 2.92
N CYS A 48 -1.67 -0.13 2.75
CA CYS A 48 -0.89 0.93 3.39
C CYS A 48 -1.28 1.07 4.86
N THR A 49 -0.35 0.74 5.76
CA THR A 49 -0.50 0.76 7.23
C THR A 49 -0.08 2.08 7.88
N CYS A 50 0.45 3.05 7.11
CA CYS A 50 0.99 4.32 7.61
C CYS A 50 0.25 5.58 7.12
N GLY A 51 -0.60 5.47 6.10
CA GLY A 51 -1.32 6.62 5.52
C GLY A 51 -0.53 7.46 4.49
N HIS A 52 0.80 7.40 4.49
CA HIS A 52 1.63 8.26 3.61
C HIS A 52 1.59 7.92 2.11
N SER A 53 1.11 6.72 1.71
CA SER A 53 1.06 6.27 0.31
C SER A 53 0.32 7.24 -0.62
N ASN A 54 0.84 7.40 -1.83
CA ASN A 54 0.23 8.13 -2.94
C ASN A 54 -0.74 7.25 -3.75
N LYS A 55 -0.81 5.94 -3.45
CA LYS A 55 -1.66 4.94 -4.10
C LYS A 55 -2.63 4.27 -3.12
N GLN A 56 -3.31 5.06 -2.26
CA GLN A 56 -4.26 4.52 -1.29
C GLN A 56 -5.37 3.70 -1.96
N PRO A 57 -5.91 2.65 -1.30
CA PRO A 57 -5.54 2.15 0.04
C PRO A 57 -4.24 1.31 0.07
N LEU A 58 -3.61 1.08 -1.08
CA LEU A 58 -2.47 0.18 -1.23
C LEU A 58 -1.14 0.85 -0.89
N CYS A 59 -0.12 0.02 -0.64
CA CYS A 59 1.23 0.43 -0.31
C CYS A 59 2.11 0.55 -1.56
N ASP A 60 2.75 1.70 -1.71
CA ASP A 60 3.72 2.05 -2.76
C ASP A 60 5.20 2.00 -2.30
N GLY A 61 5.43 1.72 -1.00
CA GLY A 61 6.76 1.67 -0.40
C GLY A 61 7.23 2.98 0.26
N ILE A 62 6.46 4.08 0.16
CA ILE A 62 6.81 5.39 0.75
C ILE A 62 7.05 5.31 2.27
N HIS A 63 6.47 4.32 2.95
CA HIS A 63 6.70 4.08 4.39
C HIS A 63 8.19 3.93 4.76
N LYS A 64 9.05 3.47 3.85
CA LYS A 64 10.50 3.34 4.12
C LYS A 64 11.15 4.70 4.45
N LYS A 65 10.90 5.71 3.62
CA LYS A 65 11.43 7.08 3.78
C LYS A 65 11.03 7.71 5.12
N PHE A 66 9.83 7.42 5.61
CA PHE A 66 9.36 7.90 6.91
C PHE A 66 9.87 7.04 8.08
N ASN A 67 10.08 5.74 7.89
CA ASN A 67 10.65 4.85 8.92
C ASN A 67 12.10 5.20 9.29
N GLU A 68 12.86 5.80 8.37
CA GLU A 68 14.21 6.34 8.60
C GLU A 68 14.20 7.47 9.64
N GLN A 69 13.09 8.20 9.74
CA GLN A 69 12.88 9.34 10.65
C GLN A 69 12.15 8.96 11.95
N LEU A 70 11.79 7.68 12.12
CA LEU A 70 10.97 7.20 13.23
C LEU A 70 11.75 6.24 14.15
N PRO A 71 11.48 6.28 15.47
CA PRO A 71 11.86 5.22 16.41
C PRO A 71 11.35 3.85 15.93
N GLU A 72 12.08 2.78 16.25
CA GLU A 72 11.85 1.46 15.66
C GLU A 72 10.46 0.90 15.96
N GLU A 73 9.98 1.10 17.18
CA GLU A 73 8.65 0.73 17.66
C GLU A 73 7.51 1.44 16.92
N HIS A 74 7.80 2.55 16.23
CA HIS A 74 6.86 3.33 15.43
C HIS A 74 6.98 3.08 13.92
N ARG A 75 7.96 2.29 13.47
CA ARG A 75 8.16 1.99 12.03
C ARG A 75 7.02 1.13 11.49
N ARG A 76 6.46 1.54 10.35
CA ARG A 76 5.32 0.87 9.70
C ARG A 76 5.79 -0.04 8.56
N LYS A 77 5.23 -1.24 8.50
CA LYS A 77 5.46 -2.24 7.44
C LYS A 77 4.17 -2.46 6.66
N SER A 78 4.24 -2.68 5.34
CA SER A 78 3.09 -3.01 4.51
C SER A 78 2.43 -4.33 4.95
N LEU A 79 1.11 -4.34 5.15
CA LEU A 79 0.36 -5.56 5.47
C LEU A 79 -0.04 -6.25 4.17
N LYS A 80 0.43 -7.48 3.94
CA LYS A 80 0.03 -8.30 2.80
C LYS A 80 -1.27 -9.02 3.11
N PHE A 81 -2.15 -9.15 2.12
CA PHE A 81 -3.32 -10.01 2.19
C PHE A 81 -3.61 -10.63 0.81
N VAL A 82 -4.34 -11.75 0.82
CA VAL A 82 -4.80 -12.45 -0.38
C VAL A 82 -6.30 -12.70 -0.20
N PRO A 83 -7.17 -12.13 -1.06
CA PRO A 83 -8.60 -12.37 -0.99
C PRO A 83 -8.94 -13.72 -1.61
N ALA A 84 -9.92 -14.42 -1.02
CA ALA A 84 -10.34 -15.74 -1.47
C ALA A 84 -11.27 -15.69 -2.70
N GLN A 85 -11.97 -14.57 -2.90
CA GLN A 85 -12.93 -14.35 -3.98
C GLN A 85 -12.61 -13.06 -4.75
N ALA A 86 -13.32 -12.83 -5.85
CA ALA A 86 -13.26 -11.57 -6.59
C ALA A 86 -14.49 -10.72 -6.22
N GLU A 87 -14.25 -9.60 -5.53
CA GLU A 87 -15.28 -8.79 -4.86
C GLU A 87 -14.78 -7.35 -4.66
N THR A 88 -15.67 -6.43 -4.25
CA THR A 88 -15.30 -5.06 -3.86
C THR A 88 -15.06 -4.98 -2.35
N LEU A 89 -13.80 -4.85 -1.93
CA LEU A 89 -13.40 -4.78 -0.53
C LEU A 89 -13.26 -3.33 -0.03
N TRP A 90 -13.85 -3.05 1.13
CA TRP A 90 -13.78 -1.76 1.82
C TRP A 90 -12.59 -1.70 2.79
N LEU A 91 -11.44 -1.25 2.30
CA LEU A 91 -10.21 -1.15 3.10
C LEU A 91 -10.17 0.13 3.93
N CYS A 92 -9.55 0.05 5.11
CA CYS A 92 -9.43 1.17 6.02
C CYS A 92 -8.55 2.31 5.44
N GLY A 93 -9.14 3.50 5.27
CA GLY A 93 -8.42 4.72 4.87
C GLY A 93 -7.77 5.47 6.03
N CYS A 94 -8.37 5.40 7.23
CA CYS A 94 -7.95 6.19 8.40
C CYS A 94 -6.79 5.59 9.20
N LYS A 95 -6.49 4.30 8.96
CA LYS A 95 -5.38 3.50 9.51
C LYS A 95 -5.48 3.14 11.00
N GLN A 96 -6.64 3.39 11.63
CA GLN A 96 -6.91 3.09 13.04
C GLN A 96 -7.88 1.90 13.23
N THR A 97 -8.00 1.02 12.22
CA THR A 97 -8.88 -0.16 12.28
C THR A 97 -8.34 -1.23 13.25
N ALA A 98 -9.24 -1.85 14.01
CA ALA A 98 -8.95 -3.05 14.80
C ALA A 98 -8.93 -4.34 13.96
N THR A 99 -9.48 -4.33 12.74
CA THR A 99 -9.59 -5.49 11.83
C THR A 99 -8.83 -5.29 10.50
N PRO A 100 -7.53 -4.96 10.52
CA PRO A 100 -6.77 -4.64 9.30
C PRO A 100 -6.74 -5.83 8.31
N PRO A 101 -6.85 -5.58 6.99
CA PRO A 101 -6.86 -4.28 6.32
C PRO A 101 -8.23 -3.58 6.22
N TYR A 102 -9.30 -4.22 6.72
CA TYR A 102 -10.69 -3.83 6.49
C TYR A 102 -11.14 -2.62 7.32
N CYS A 103 -12.23 -1.99 6.89
CA CYS A 103 -12.90 -0.97 7.68
C CYS A 103 -13.79 -1.58 8.77
N ASP A 104 -13.68 -1.04 9.99
CA ASP A 104 -14.39 -1.44 11.21
C ASP A 104 -15.32 -0.33 11.76
N GLY A 105 -15.45 0.77 11.01
CA GLY A 105 -16.16 1.98 11.46
C GLY A 105 -15.34 2.91 12.36
N SER A 106 -14.13 2.54 12.80
CA SER A 106 -13.32 3.37 13.73
C SER A 106 -13.04 4.79 13.20
N HIS A 107 -13.11 4.98 11.88
CA HIS A 107 -12.96 6.30 11.23
C HIS A 107 -13.93 7.38 11.74
N VAL A 108 -15.08 7.03 12.32
CA VAL A 108 -16.03 8.03 12.90
C VAL A 108 -15.64 8.53 14.29
N ASN A 109 -14.83 7.75 15.03
CA ASN A 109 -14.42 8.03 16.41
C ASN A 109 -13.00 8.59 16.53
N ILE A 110 -12.29 8.65 15.41
CA ILE A 110 -11.29 9.71 15.14
C ILE A 110 -12.17 10.95 14.89
N ASP A 111 -12.29 11.94 15.81
CA ASP A 111 -10.94 14.35 16.64
C ASP A 111 -10.30 15.46 15.66
N PRO A 112 -11.04 16.48 15.13
CA PRO A 112 -11.03 16.71 13.68
C PRO A 112 -9.73 17.28 13.11
N LYS A 113 -8.84 17.79 13.96
CA LYS A 113 -7.48 18.23 13.62
C LYS A 113 -6.60 17.15 12.99
N PHE A 114 -6.97 15.87 13.08
CA PHE A 114 -6.27 14.77 12.42
C PHE A 114 -6.84 14.38 11.05
N ILE A 115 -7.99 14.90 10.64
CA ILE A 115 -8.59 14.59 9.33
C ILE A 115 -8.00 15.56 8.28
N PRO A 116 -7.49 15.08 7.13
CA PRO A 116 -7.10 15.97 6.04
C PRO A 116 -8.32 16.69 5.46
N ALA A 117 -8.17 17.97 5.11
CA ALA A 117 -9.27 18.77 4.60
C ALA A 117 -9.66 18.37 3.15
N GLY A 118 -10.89 17.89 2.98
CA GLY A 118 -11.45 17.46 1.70
C GLY A 118 -11.13 16.00 1.31
N PRO A 119 -11.67 15.51 0.19
CA PRO A 119 -11.51 14.12 -0.23
C PRO A 119 -10.05 13.81 -0.60
N TRP A 120 -9.61 12.58 -0.31
CA TRP A 120 -8.25 12.13 -0.65
C TRP A 120 -8.00 12.29 -2.15
N LYS A 121 -6.83 12.83 -2.49
CA LYS A 121 -6.35 12.97 -3.86
C LYS A 121 -5.09 12.12 -4.01
N PRO A 122 -4.94 11.36 -5.11
CA PRO A 122 -3.65 10.75 -5.42
C PRO A 122 -2.63 11.89 -5.57
N LYS A 123 -1.63 11.93 -4.67
CA LYS A 123 -0.57 12.94 -4.80
C LYS A 123 0.17 12.67 -6.11
N PRO A 124 0.58 13.70 -6.87
CA PRO A 124 1.35 13.52 -8.09
C PRO A 124 2.53 12.59 -7.84
N VAL A 125 2.49 11.42 -8.49
CA VAL A 125 3.67 10.56 -8.60
C VAL A 125 4.54 11.18 -9.69
N GLU A 126 5.40 12.11 -9.26
CA GLU A 126 6.57 12.51 -10.03
C GLU A 126 7.24 11.23 -10.55
N ALA A 127 7.42 11.15 -11.87
CA ALA A 127 7.33 9.89 -12.59
C ALA A 127 8.47 8.91 -12.24
N SER A 128 8.26 8.11 -11.19
CA SER A 128 9.23 7.13 -10.70
C SER A 128 9.60 6.19 -11.84
N PRO A 129 10.87 6.22 -12.33
CA PRO A 129 11.25 5.50 -13.54
C PRO A 129 11.28 4.00 -13.26
N ALA A 130 10.24 3.31 -13.71
CA ALA A 130 10.06 1.88 -13.56
C ALA A 130 9.52 1.28 -14.86
N ALA A 131 10.07 0.13 -15.25
CA ALA A 131 9.84 -0.55 -16.52
C ALA A 131 10.28 0.23 -17.78
N VAL A 132 11.60 0.27 -18.01
CA VAL A 132 12.08 0.02 -19.38
C VAL A 132 11.73 -1.43 -19.71
N SER A 133 10.63 -1.61 -20.43
CA SER A 133 10.20 -2.92 -20.90
C SER A 133 11.10 -3.37 -22.04
N SER A 134 12.16 -4.11 -21.73
CA SER A 134 12.95 -4.87 -22.71
C SER A 134 12.14 -6.06 -23.24
N SER A 135 11.06 -5.76 -23.97
CA SER A 135 10.24 -6.74 -24.66
C SER A 135 10.97 -7.27 -25.88
N SER A 136 11.78 -8.32 -25.67
CA SER A 136 12.39 -9.12 -26.73
C SER A 136 11.31 -9.92 -27.48
N SER A 137 10.50 -9.22 -28.26
CA SER A 137 9.39 -9.78 -29.03
C SER A 137 9.90 -10.55 -30.23
N SER A 138 9.65 -11.86 -30.26
CA SER A 138 9.97 -12.72 -31.41
C SER A 138 9.11 -12.35 -32.62
N SER A 139 9.73 -11.83 -33.67
CA SER A 139 9.07 -11.50 -34.94
C SER A 139 9.65 -12.34 -36.07
N SER A 140 8.91 -13.37 -36.48
CA SER A 140 9.24 -14.18 -37.66
C SER A 140 9.07 -13.35 -38.94
N SER A 141 10.06 -13.34 -39.82
CA SER A 141 9.93 -12.81 -41.19
C SER A 141 10.81 -13.62 -42.14
N SER A 142 10.16 -14.28 -43.09
CA SER A 142 10.80 -15.11 -44.11
C SER A 142 11.49 -14.25 -45.19
N ASN A 143 12.69 -14.64 -45.60
CA ASN A 143 13.30 -14.18 -46.84
C ASN A 143 13.98 -15.35 -47.56
N THR A 144 13.75 -15.46 -48.87
CA THR A 144 14.32 -16.49 -49.74
C THR A 144 15.59 -15.98 -50.42
N ALA A 145 16.68 -16.75 -50.36
CA ALA A 145 17.85 -16.54 -51.21
C ALA A 145 18.58 -17.88 -51.48
N SER A 146 18.98 -18.10 -52.73
CA SER A 146 19.73 -19.29 -53.16
C SER A 146 21.24 -19.14 -52.91
N GLY A 147 21.93 -20.20 -52.48
CA GLY A 147 23.38 -20.15 -52.21
C GLY A 147 24.07 -21.51 -52.30
N SER A 148 24.97 -21.66 -53.26
CA SER A 148 25.65 -22.90 -53.65
C SER A 148 26.68 -23.47 -52.65
N LEU A 149 26.77 -24.81 -52.63
CA LEU A 149 28.01 -25.64 -52.53
C LEU A 149 29.02 -25.43 -51.38
N ALA A 150 29.20 -26.45 -50.51
CA ALA A 150 30.52 -27.09 -50.28
C ALA A 150 30.50 -28.36 -49.38
N ARG A 151 30.91 -29.48 -50.00
CA ARG A 151 31.69 -30.64 -49.49
C ARG A 151 31.99 -30.84 -47.97
N SER A 152 31.55 -32.02 -47.49
CA SER A 152 32.38 -33.14 -46.99
C SER A 152 32.78 -33.29 -45.50
N SER A 153 32.59 -34.56 -45.07
CA SER A 153 33.41 -35.38 -44.15
C SER A 153 33.18 -35.39 -42.64
N ASP A 154 32.89 -36.61 -42.15
CA ASP A 154 33.51 -37.36 -41.03
C ASP A 154 33.71 -36.64 -39.66
N ALA A 155 33.43 -37.24 -38.48
CA ALA A 155 33.43 -38.66 -38.13
C ALA A 155 32.70 -38.96 -36.78
N ALA A 156 32.68 -40.25 -36.43
CA ALA A 156 32.77 -40.82 -35.07
C ALA A 156 31.72 -40.45 -33.98
N ALA A 157 30.95 -41.48 -33.63
CA ALA A 157 30.15 -41.67 -32.43
C ALA A 157 30.89 -41.47 -31.08
N THR A 158 30.14 -41.37 -29.97
CA THR A 158 30.15 -42.37 -28.86
C THR A 158 29.04 -42.09 -27.81
N THR A 159 28.52 -43.18 -27.25
CA THR A 159 27.42 -43.38 -26.28
C THR A 159 27.25 -42.40 -25.09
N PRO A 160 26.00 -42.17 -24.62
CA PRO A 160 25.72 -41.63 -23.28
C PRO A 160 25.77 -42.72 -22.18
N SER A 161 26.15 -42.36 -20.95
CA SER A 161 26.08 -43.26 -19.77
C SER A 161 25.75 -42.52 -18.47
N SER A 162 24.64 -42.94 -17.84
CA SER A 162 24.15 -42.62 -16.49
C SER A 162 22.91 -43.53 -16.25
N PRO A 163 22.41 -43.75 -15.01
CA PRO A 163 22.78 -43.09 -13.74
C PRO A 163 23.14 -44.07 -12.59
N ALA A 164 23.53 -43.51 -11.45
CA ALA A 164 23.23 -44.01 -10.10
C ALA A 164 23.33 -42.84 -9.11
#